data_AF-A0AAP0RFN2-F1
#
_entry.id   AF-A0AAP0RFN2-F1
#
_cell.length_a   1.000
_cell.length_b   1.000
_cell.length_c   1.000
_cell.angle_alpha   90.00
_cell.angle_beta   90.00
_cell.angle_gamma   90.00
#
_symmetry.space_group_name_H-M   'P 1'
#
loop_
_entity.id
_entity.type
_entity.pdbx_description
1 polymer ?
#
loop_
_entity_poly.entity_id
_entity_poly.type
_entity_poly.pdbx_seq_one_letter_code
_entity_poly.pdbx_strand_id
1 'polypeptide(L)'
;MRASGLIFLAILWAISSFEEVRSHGDQPLSKIAIHKATVSLHDGAYVKASPHILGLMGQNTEWVNLEYSYPNPSIDDWIGVFSPANFSASVCLPENPQTEPPLLCSAPIKYQYANYTSPKYKDTGKGLLKLQLINQRSDVSFALFSGGLLNPKLVAVSNTVAFAYPKAPVYPRLAQGKIWNEMTVTWTSGYGIYEAETVC
;
A
#
# COMPACT_ATOMS: atom_id res chain seq x y z
N MET A 1 -1.62 44.15 -43.43
CA MET A 1 -2.19 42.79 -43.37
C MET A 1 -1.14 41.67 -43.24
N ARG A 2 0.06 41.75 -43.84
CA ARG A 2 1.06 40.66 -43.79
C ARG A 2 1.78 40.45 -42.44
N ALA A 3 2.06 41.51 -41.68
CA ALA A 3 2.79 41.40 -40.40
C ALA A 3 1.97 40.71 -39.29
N SER A 4 0.65 40.86 -39.31
CA SER A 4 -0.25 40.26 -38.31
C SER A 4 -0.32 38.74 -38.43
N GLY A 5 -0.24 38.19 -39.65
CA GLY A 5 -0.23 36.74 -39.87
C GLY A 5 1.05 36.05 -39.39
N LEU A 6 2.20 36.73 -39.48
CA LEU A 6 3.48 36.21 -38.99
C LEU A 6 3.53 36.16 -37.46
N ILE A 7 2.95 37.16 -36.79
CA ILE A 7 2.82 37.18 -35.33
C ILE A 7 1.90 36.05 -34.87
N PHE A 8 0.80 35.81 -35.59
CA PHE A 8 -0.13 34.72 -35.27
C PHE A 8 0.53 33.34 -35.42
N LEU A 9 1.34 33.13 -36.47
CA LEU A 9 2.10 31.89 -36.65
C LEU A 9 3.13 31.67 -35.54
N ALA A 10 3.84 32.72 -35.12
CA ALA A 10 4.83 32.63 -34.05
C ALA A 10 4.17 32.28 -32.70
N ILE A 11 2.98 32.82 -32.42
CA ILE A 11 2.21 32.49 -31.22
C ILE A 11 1.73 31.04 -31.27
N LEU A 12 1.23 30.56 -32.42
CA LEU A 12 0.82 29.16 -32.59
C LEU A 12 1.98 28.17 -32.40
N TRP A 13 3.17 28.51 -32.90
CA TRP A 13 4.39 27.73 -32.68
C TRP A 13 4.85 27.71 -31.22
N ALA A 14 4.71 28.84 -30.51
CA ALA A 14 4.99 28.91 -29.08
C ALA A 14 4.00 28.08 -28.25
N ILE A 15 2.72 28.04 -28.65
CA ILE A 15 1.70 27.23 -27.96
C ILE A 15 1.92 25.73 -28.20
N SER A 16 2.34 25.33 -29.40
CA SER A 16 2.61 23.91 -29.72
C SER A 16 3.90 23.36 -29.09
N SER A 17 4.76 24.22 -28.54
CA SER A 17 5.99 23.83 -27.85
C SER A 17 5.86 23.75 -26.33
N PHE A 18 4.66 24.01 -25.77
CA PHE A 18 4.37 23.65 -24.39
C PHE A 18 4.17 22.13 -24.31
N GLU A 19 5.15 21.43 -23.76
CA GLU A 19 4.91 20.09 -23.23
C GLU A 19 3.83 20.16 -22.16
N GLU A 20 2.81 19.31 -22.30
CA GLU A 20 1.79 19.11 -21.28
C GLU A 20 2.48 18.66 -19.99
N VAL A 21 2.56 19.54 -18.99
CA VAL A 21 2.96 19.17 -17.63
C VAL A 21 1.87 18.26 -17.08
N ARG A 22 2.01 16.96 -17.30
CA ARG A 22 1.19 15.96 -16.64
C ARG A 22 1.57 15.99 -15.17
N SER A 23 0.69 16.57 -14.35
CA SER A 23 0.74 16.37 -12.91
C SER A 23 0.96 14.89 -12.66
N HIS A 24 1.91 14.55 -11.77
CA HIS A 24 2.04 13.20 -11.27
C HIS A 24 0.63 12.73 -10.88
N GLY A 25 0.13 11.70 -11.56
CA GLY A 25 -1.26 11.28 -11.42
C GLY A 25 -1.61 11.02 -9.95
N ASP A 26 -2.90 11.05 -9.63
CA ASP A 26 -3.37 10.85 -8.26
C ASP A 26 -2.72 9.62 -7.62
N GLN A 27 -2.25 9.80 -6.37
CA GLN A 27 -1.67 8.75 -5.54
C GLN A 27 -2.52 7.48 -5.65
N PRO A 28 -1.99 6.31 -6.08
CA PRO A 28 -2.82 5.15 -6.38
C PRO A 28 -3.77 4.72 -5.26
N LEU A 29 -3.36 4.91 -4.00
CA LEU A 29 -4.16 4.63 -2.81
C LEU A 29 -5.39 5.54 -2.66
N SER A 30 -5.38 6.76 -3.21
CA SER A 30 -6.53 7.68 -3.15
C SER A 30 -7.74 7.17 -3.93
N LYS A 31 -7.54 6.20 -4.84
CA LYS A 31 -8.60 5.55 -5.61
C LYS A 31 -9.41 4.55 -4.79
N ILE A 32 -8.92 4.16 -3.61
CA ILE A 32 -9.57 3.19 -2.74
C ILE A 32 -10.55 3.93 -1.83
N ALA A 33 -11.84 3.70 -2.02
CA ALA A 33 -12.90 4.15 -1.12
C ALA A 33 -12.97 3.25 0.14
N ILE A 34 -11.87 3.17 0.89
CA ILE A 34 -11.75 2.25 2.03
C ILE A 34 -12.81 2.52 3.11
N HIS A 35 -13.23 3.77 3.27
CA HIS A 35 -14.32 4.19 4.15
C HIS A 35 -15.68 3.57 3.80
N LYS A 36 -15.85 3.02 2.59
CA LYS A 36 -17.05 2.27 2.16
C LYS A 36 -16.88 0.77 2.29
N ALA A 37 -15.72 0.30 2.75
CA ALA A 37 -15.40 -1.11 2.77
C ALA A 37 -16.27 -1.84 3.78
N THR A 38 -16.97 -2.88 3.34
CA THR A 38 -17.79 -3.71 4.21
C THR A 38 -17.13 -5.07 4.47
N VAL A 39 -17.44 -5.69 5.60
CA VAL A 39 -16.97 -7.05 5.91
C VAL A 39 -17.96 -8.07 5.37
N SER A 40 -17.49 -8.96 4.50
CA SER A 40 -18.28 -10.01 3.86
C SER A 40 -17.43 -11.27 3.70
N LEU A 41 -16.92 -11.79 4.82
CA LEU A 41 -16.07 -12.97 4.85
C LEU A 41 -16.77 -14.17 4.22
N HIS A 42 -16.02 -14.97 3.46
CA HIS A 42 -16.56 -16.11 2.73
C HIS A 42 -15.78 -17.38 3.10
N ASP A 43 -16.46 -18.44 3.55
CA ASP A 43 -15.83 -19.65 4.08
C ASP A 43 -14.90 -20.36 3.08
N GLY A 44 -15.23 -20.29 1.78
CA GLY A 44 -14.39 -20.83 0.71
C GLY A 44 -13.27 -19.91 0.23
N ALA A 45 -13.13 -18.70 0.78
CA ALA A 45 -12.10 -17.74 0.40
C ALA A 45 -10.91 -17.80 1.35
N TYR A 46 -9.70 -17.67 0.84
CA TYR A 46 -8.50 -17.62 1.68
C TYR A 46 -7.41 -16.73 1.10
N VAL A 47 -6.55 -16.25 1.98
CA VAL A 47 -5.23 -15.68 1.65
C VAL A 47 -4.22 -16.31 2.60
N LYS A 48 -3.07 -16.75 2.09
CA LYS A 48 -1.97 -17.30 2.88
C LYS A 48 -0.70 -16.58 2.50
N ALA A 49 0.06 -16.17 3.51
CA ALA A 49 1.31 -15.46 3.35
C ALA A 49 2.48 -16.29 3.86
N SER A 50 3.54 -16.39 3.06
CA SER A 50 4.78 -17.08 3.43
C SER A 50 6.03 -16.32 2.95
N PRO A 51 7.13 -16.33 3.72
CA PRO A 51 7.26 -16.93 5.06
C PRO A 51 6.54 -16.11 6.15
N HIS A 52 6.38 -16.67 7.35
CA HIS A 52 5.70 -15.99 8.48
C HIS A 52 6.61 -15.01 9.22
N ILE A 53 7.93 -15.25 9.18
CA ILE A 53 8.95 -14.40 9.79
C ILE A 53 9.88 -13.91 8.68
N LEU A 54 10.15 -12.61 8.67
CA LEU A 54 11.02 -11.92 7.71
C LEU A 54 12.29 -11.39 8.40
N GLY A 55 13.34 -11.09 7.65
CA GLY A 55 14.54 -10.40 8.11
C GLY A 55 15.35 -11.18 9.15
N LEU A 56 15.36 -12.51 9.09
CA LEU A 56 16.05 -13.35 10.08
C LEU A 56 17.54 -13.02 10.22
N MET A 57 18.18 -12.55 9.14
CA MET A 57 19.60 -12.14 9.15
C MET A 57 19.75 -10.61 9.23
N GLY A 58 18.77 -9.90 9.80
CA GLY A 58 18.79 -8.45 9.95
C GLY A 58 18.40 -7.66 8.70
N GLN A 59 17.89 -8.31 7.65
CA GLN A 59 17.36 -7.60 6.49
C GLN A 59 16.13 -6.78 6.88
N ASN A 60 16.05 -5.56 6.36
CA ASN A 60 14.90 -4.66 6.53
C ASN A 60 13.96 -4.68 5.32
N THR A 61 14.19 -5.58 4.38
CA THR A 61 13.41 -5.73 3.14
C THR A 61 13.37 -7.21 2.76
N GLU A 62 12.19 -7.76 2.48
CA GLU A 62 12.07 -9.17 2.09
C GLU A 62 10.84 -9.44 1.23
N TRP A 63 10.91 -10.51 0.45
CA TRP A 63 9.81 -10.98 -0.40
C TRP A 63 8.85 -11.87 0.38
N VAL A 64 7.55 -11.60 0.22
CA VAL A 64 6.45 -12.44 0.71
C VAL A 64 5.68 -12.98 -0.49
N ASN A 65 5.43 -14.28 -0.47
CA ASN A 65 4.55 -14.95 -1.42
C ASN A 65 3.15 -15.06 -0.82
N LEU A 66 2.17 -14.64 -1.59
CA LEU A 66 0.76 -14.75 -1.28
C LEU A 66 0.13 -15.80 -2.19
N GLU A 67 -0.56 -16.74 -1.59
CA GLU A 67 -1.48 -17.66 -2.28
C GLU A 67 -2.89 -17.35 -1.80
N TYR A 68 -3.82 -17.19 -2.73
CA TYR A 68 -5.18 -16.81 -2.41
C TYR A 68 -6.18 -17.47 -3.33
N SER A 69 -7.39 -17.64 -2.81
CA SER A 69 -8.52 -18.13 -3.58
C SER A 69 -9.82 -17.47 -3.16
N TYR A 70 -10.72 -17.29 -4.12
CA TYR A 70 -12.08 -16.83 -3.90
C TYR A 70 -13.04 -17.56 -4.85
N PRO A 71 -14.12 -18.20 -4.37
CA PRO A 71 -15.04 -18.95 -5.22
C PRO A 71 -15.84 -18.10 -6.22
N ASN A 72 -16.00 -16.80 -5.97
CA ASN A 72 -16.74 -15.88 -6.82
C ASN A 72 -15.81 -14.80 -7.41
N PRO A 73 -14.76 -15.17 -8.16
CA PRO A 73 -13.71 -14.25 -8.55
C PRO A 73 -14.19 -13.19 -9.54
N SER A 74 -13.62 -12.01 -9.43
CA SER A 74 -13.82 -10.91 -10.35
C SER A 74 -12.51 -10.26 -10.79
N ILE A 75 -12.54 -9.55 -11.92
CA ILE A 75 -11.36 -8.87 -12.47
C ILE A 75 -10.92 -7.67 -11.65
N ASP A 76 -11.82 -7.15 -10.82
CA ASP A 76 -11.63 -6.02 -9.93
C ASP A 76 -11.30 -6.44 -8.48
N ASP A 77 -11.15 -7.75 -8.23
CA ASP A 77 -10.67 -8.24 -6.94
C ASP A 77 -9.22 -7.82 -6.71
N TRP A 78 -8.90 -7.48 -5.47
CA TRP A 78 -7.60 -6.92 -5.12
C TRP A 78 -7.16 -7.31 -3.71
N ILE A 79 -5.86 -7.30 -3.50
CA ILE A 79 -5.23 -7.60 -2.22
C ILE A 79 -4.66 -6.32 -1.64
N GLY A 80 -5.07 -6.00 -0.42
CA GLY A 80 -4.49 -4.92 0.38
C GLY A 80 -3.48 -5.46 1.38
N VAL A 81 -2.42 -4.68 1.62
CA VAL A 81 -1.40 -4.95 2.64
C VAL A 81 -1.61 -3.99 3.79
N PHE A 82 -1.78 -4.50 5.00
CA PHE A 82 -2.10 -3.71 6.18
C PHE A 82 -1.02 -3.86 7.25
N SER A 83 -0.65 -2.75 7.88
CA SER A 83 0.12 -2.74 9.12
C SER A 83 -0.47 -1.63 10.01
N PRO A 84 -0.85 -1.93 11.26
CA PRO A 84 -0.75 -3.23 11.94
C PRO A 84 -1.60 -4.34 11.31
N ALA A 85 -1.29 -5.60 11.61
CA ALA A 85 -2.00 -6.75 11.05
C ALA A 85 -3.48 -6.80 11.46
N ASN A 86 -3.81 -6.29 12.66
CA ASN A 86 -5.18 -6.16 13.13
C ASN A 86 -5.83 -4.86 12.64
N PHE A 87 -6.06 -4.78 11.33
CA PHE A 87 -6.59 -3.58 10.67
C PHE A 87 -8.09 -3.37 10.86
N SER A 88 -8.83 -4.39 11.31
CA SER A 88 -10.27 -4.34 11.59
C SER A 88 -10.60 -3.86 13.00
N ALA A 89 -9.61 -3.68 13.88
CA ALA A 89 -9.81 -3.21 15.24
C ALA A 89 -10.37 -1.78 15.33
N SER A 90 -10.19 -0.98 14.29
CA SER A 90 -10.77 0.36 14.16
C SER A 90 -12.05 0.29 13.32
N VAL A 91 -13.20 0.27 14.00
CA VAL A 91 -14.52 0.45 13.37
C VAL A 91 -14.74 1.95 13.16
N CYS A 92 -14.97 2.36 11.91
CA CYS A 92 -15.28 3.75 11.59
C CYS A 92 -16.74 4.03 11.88
N LEU A 93 -17.01 5.20 12.44
CA LEU A 93 -18.37 5.70 12.50
C LEU A 93 -18.84 6.03 11.09
N PRO A 94 -20.08 5.68 10.72
CA PRO A 94 -20.62 6.04 9.42
C PRO A 94 -20.73 7.56 9.30
N GLU A 95 -20.14 8.13 8.24
CA GLU A 95 -20.22 9.57 7.94
C GLU A 95 -21.65 10.00 7.54
N ASN A 96 -22.50 9.04 7.14
CA ASN A 96 -23.88 9.24 6.74
C ASN A 96 -24.76 8.12 7.33
N PRO A 97 -25.96 8.42 7.90
CA PRO A 97 -26.90 7.41 8.42
C PRO A 97 -27.33 6.31 7.43
N GLN A 98 -27.08 6.46 6.12
CA GLN A 98 -27.34 5.41 5.12
C GLN A 98 -26.21 4.38 4.98
N THR A 99 -25.04 4.61 5.60
CA THR A 99 -23.89 3.72 5.49
C THR A 99 -23.94 2.68 6.60
N GLU A 100 -24.18 1.42 6.26
CA GLU A 100 -24.25 0.34 7.26
C GLU A 100 -22.84 -0.17 7.64
N PRO A 101 -22.51 -0.25 8.94
CA PRO A 101 -21.27 -0.85 9.44
C PRO A 101 -21.28 -2.39 9.28
N PRO A 102 -20.11 -3.06 9.34
CA PRO A 102 -18.80 -2.53 9.73
C PRO A 102 -18.01 -1.89 8.57
N LEU A 103 -17.51 -0.67 8.80
CA LEU A 103 -16.64 0.06 7.88
C LEU A 103 -15.17 -0.07 8.30
N LEU A 104 -14.30 -0.48 7.39
CA LEU A 104 -12.86 -0.55 7.64
C LEU A 104 -12.22 0.84 7.55
N CYS A 105 -11.59 1.31 8.62
CA CYS A 105 -10.90 2.60 8.63
C CYS A 105 -9.47 2.55 8.08
N SER A 106 -8.83 1.40 8.25
CA SER A 106 -7.39 1.30 8.10
C SER A 106 -7.03 1.36 6.62
N ALA A 107 -6.28 2.37 6.21
CA ALA A 107 -5.78 2.44 4.85
C ALA A 107 -4.67 1.39 4.63
N PRO A 108 -4.68 0.66 3.50
CA PRO A 108 -3.59 -0.25 3.19
C PRO A 108 -2.31 0.52 2.85
N ILE A 109 -1.14 -0.07 3.16
CA ILE A 109 0.17 0.47 2.81
C ILE A 109 0.40 0.40 1.30
N LYS A 110 -0.10 -0.68 0.69
CA LYS A 110 -0.06 -0.94 -0.75
C LYS A 110 -1.19 -1.90 -1.12
N TYR A 111 -1.52 -1.96 -2.39
CA TYR A 111 -2.48 -2.93 -2.92
C TYR A 111 -2.06 -3.40 -4.31
N GLN A 112 -2.64 -4.50 -4.76
CA GLN A 112 -2.52 -4.98 -6.13
C GLN A 112 -3.73 -5.81 -6.52
N TYR A 113 -4.12 -5.81 -7.79
CA TYR A 113 -5.19 -6.67 -8.29
C TYR A 113 -4.83 -8.15 -8.22
N ALA A 114 -5.82 -8.99 -7.94
CA ALA A 114 -5.68 -10.43 -7.80
C ALA A 114 -5.27 -11.12 -9.12
N ASN A 115 -5.55 -10.50 -10.27
CA ASN A 115 -5.19 -11.03 -11.58
C ASN A 115 -3.81 -10.56 -12.09
N TYR A 116 -3.07 -9.74 -11.34
CA TYR A 116 -1.85 -9.07 -11.82
C TYR A 116 -0.78 -10.03 -12.34
N THR A 117 -0.44 -11.05 -11.55
CA THR A 117 0.49 -12.14 -11.94
C THR A 117 -0.24 -13.44 -12.27
N SER A 118 -1.56 -13.48 -12.11
CA SER A 118 -2.41 -14.66 -12.29
C SER A 118 -3.56 -14.33 -13.26
N PRO A 119 -3.29 -14.25 -14.57
CA PRO A 119 -4.28 -13.75 -15.54
C PRO A 119 -5.55 -14.60 -15.63
N LYS A 120 -5.47 -15.89 -15.26
CA LYS A 120 -6.60 -16.83 -15.21
C LYS A 120 -7.42 -16.74 -13.92
N TYR A 121 -7.10 -15.82 -13.00
CA TYR A 121 -7.78 -15.68 -11.71
C TYR A 121 -9.30 -15.55 -11.85
N LYS A 122 -9.78 -14.82 -12.86
CA LYS A 122 -11.23 -14.67 -13.13
C LYS A 122 -11.93 -16.01 -13.38
N ASP A 123 -11.23 -16.98 -13.96
CA ASP A 123 -11.81 -18.28 -14.31
C ASP A 123 -11.57 -19.33 -13.22
N THR A 124 -10.41 -19.27 -12.55
CA THR A 124 -9.99 -20.29 -11.57
C THR A 124 -10.30 -19.91 -10.13
N GLY A 125 -10.50 -18.62 -9.86
CA GLY A 125 -10.57 -18.06 -8.52
C GLY A 125 -9.33 -18.31 -7.69
N LYS A 126 -8.17 -18.52 -8.31
CA LYS A 126 -6.89 -18.82 -7.64
C LYS A 126 -5.79 -17.94 -8.18
N GLY A 127 -4.98 -17.39 -7.28
CA GLY A 127 -3.88 -16.54 -7.66
C GLY A 127 -2.67 -16.66 -6.73
N LEU A 128 -1.54 -16.25 -7.30
CA LEU A 128 -0.26 -16.10 -6.64
C LEU A 128 0.23 -14.68 -6.85
N LEU A 129 0.72 -14.04 -5.80
CA LEU A 129 1.32 -12.70 -5.86
C LEU A 129 2.58 -12.67 -5.02
N LYS A 130 3.64 -12.05 -5.54
CA LYS A 130 4.90 -11.86 -4.83
C LYS A 130 5.10 -10.38 -4.55
N LEU A 131 5.20 -10.01 -3.27
CA LEU A 131 5.32 -8.63 -2.83
C LEU A 131 6.61 -8.46 -2.03
N GLN A 132 7.32 -7.37 -2.28
CA GLN A 132 8.44 -6.97 -1.43
C GLN A 132 7.92 -6.07 -0.30
N LEU A 133 8.19 -6.45 0.93
CA LEU A 133 7.89 -5.68 2.13
C LEU A 133 9.15 -5.04 2.68
N ILE A 134 8.96 -3.91 3.35
CA ILE A 134 9.99 -3.20 4.10
C ILE A 134 9.64 -3.23 5.59
N ASN A 135 10.65 -3.27 6.45
CA ASN A 135 10.46 -3.22 7.89
C ASN A 135 10.16 -1.78 8.32
N GLN A 136 8.87 -1.48 8.45
CA GLN A 136 8.38 -0.16 8.86
C GLN A 136 7.73 -0.20 10.26
N ARG A 137 8.19 -1.12 11.13
CA ARG A 137 7.58 -1.51 12.39
C ARG A 137 6.32 -2.36 12.23
N SER A 138 5.84 -2.87 13.37
CA SER A 138 4.64 -3.69 13.52
C SER A 138 4.62 -4.94 12.64
N ASP A 139 3.55 -5.71 12.80
CA ASP A 139 3.25 -6.86 11.98
C ASP A 139 2.39 -6.47 10.75
N VAL A 140 2.24 -7.42 9.84
CA VAL A 140 1.57 -7.22 8.55
C VAL A 140 0.54 -8.33 8.34
N SER A 141 -0.64 -7.97 7.82
CA SER A 141 -1.61 -8.92 7.27
C SER A 141 -2.01 -8.52 5.85
N PHE A 142 -2.57 -9.47 5.14
CA PHE A 142 -3.04 -9.31 3.78
C PHE A 142 -4.52 -9.61 3.75
N ALA A 143 -5.28 -8.81 3.01
CA ALA A 143 -6.72 -8.97 2.89
C ALA A 143 -7.13 -8.96 1.43
N LEU A 144 -7.97 -9.92 1.06
CA LEU A 144 -8.58 -10.01 -0.27
C LEU A 144 -9.93 -9.30 -0.25
N PHE A 145 -10.12 -8.43 -1.23
CA PHE A 145 -11.33 -7.67 -1.44
C PHE A 145 -11.96 -7.99 -2.79
N SER A 146 -13.29 -7.96 -2.84
CA SER A 146 -14.08 -7.96 -4.08
C SER A 146 -14.85 -6.65 -4.24
N GLY A 147 -15.48 -6.42 -5.40
CA GLY A 147 -16.28 -5.21 -5.66
C GLY A 147 -15.46 -3.96 -6.01
N GLY A 148 -14.18 -4.16 -6.35
CA GLY A 148 -13.30 -3.10 -6.82
C GLY A 148 -12.87 -2.12 -5.73
N LEU A 149 -12.26 -1.02 -6.17
CA LEU A 149 -11.71 -0.02 -5.25
C LEU A 149 -12.79 0.94 -4.71
N LEU A 150 -13.94 1.07 -5.38
CA LEU A 150 -14.99 2.04 -5.03
C LEU A 150 -16.05 1.48 -4.08
N ASN A 151 -16.29 0.17 -4.11
CA ASN A 151 -17.22 -0.52 -3.19
C ASN A 151 -16.58 -1.81 -2.65
N PRO A 152 -15.43 -1.71 -1.96
CA PRO A 152 -14.66 -2.87 -1.55
C PRO A 152 -15.40 -3.72 -0.52
N LYS A 153 -15.32 -5.04 -0.67
CA LYS A 153 -15.89 -6.03 0.25
C LYS A 153 -14.80 -6.96 0.72
N LEU A 154 -14.50 -6.96 2.02
CA LEU A 154 -13.49 -7.85 2.60
C LEU A 154 -14.00 -9.30 2.59
N VAL A 155 -13.36 -10.18 1.82
CA VAL A 155 -13.78 -11.58 1.67
C VAL A 155 -12.86 -12.57 2.39
N ALA A 156 -11.59 -12.25 2.59
CA ALA A 156 -10.65 -13.09 3.32
C ALA A 156 -9.49 -12.27 3.93
N VAL A 157 -8.94 -12.77 5.04
CA VAL A 157 -7.76 -12.21 5.73
C VAL A 157 -6.72 -13.31 5.89
N SER A 158 -5.44 -12.97 5.73
CA SER A 158 -4.34 -13.91 5.87
C SER A 158 -3.89 -14.15 7.30
N ASN A 159 -3.00 -15.11 7.48
CA ASN A 159 -2.11 -15.15 8.64
C ASN A 159 -1.26 -13.87 8.73
N THR A 160 -0.83 -13.56 9.94
CA THR A 160 0.10 -12.46 10.22
C THR A 160 1.52 -12.84 9.79
N VAL A 161 2.25 -11.85 9.26
CA VAL A 161 3.68 -11.91 8.95
C VAL A 161 4.37 -10.76 9.69
N ALA A 162 5.56 -11.01 10.23
CA ALA A 162 6.33 -9.97 10.90
C ALA A 162 7.83 -10.10 10.57
N PHE A 163 8.55 -8.97 10.60
CA PHE A 163 10.01 -9.02 10.65
C PHE A 163 10.45 -9.57 12.01
N ALA A 164 11.58 -10.28 12.06
CA ALA A 164 12.16 -10.83 13.28
C ALA A 164 12.46 -9.73 14.31
N TYR A 165 12.84 -8.54 13.82
CA TYR A 165 13.13 -7.36 14.64
C TYR A 165 12.35 -6.13 14.15
N PRO A 166 11.04 -6.02 14.41
CA PRO A 166 10.21 -4.91 13.91
C PRO A 166 10.65 -3.54 14.42
N LYS A 167 11.27 -3.47 15.60
CA LYS A 167 11.74 -2.22 16.22
C LYS A 167 13.13 -1.79 15.75
N ALA A 168 13.83 -2.60 14.95
CA ALA A 168 15.22 -2.34 14.54
C ALA A 168 15.40 -0.94 13.94
N PRO A 169 16.55 -0.27 14.17
CA PRO A 169 16.86 1.00 13.53
C PRO A 169 17.05 0.80 12.02
N VAL A 170 16.32 1.57 11.22
CA VAL A 170 16.29 1.42 9.76
C VAL A 170 16.32 2.78 9.05
N TYR A 171 16.72 2.73 7.78
CA TYR A 171 16.70 3.84 6.82
C TYR A 171 17.45 5.11 7.29
N PRO A 172 18.76 5.01 7.62
CA PRO A 172 19.54 6.18 7.96
C PRO A 172 19.63 7.14 6.78
N ARG A 173 19.49 8.43 7.05
CA ARG A 173 19.65 9.53 6.10
C ARG A 173 20.66 10.54 6.64
N LEU A 174 21.55 10.99 5.76
CA LEU A 174 22.56 12.00 6.05
C LEU A 174 22.06 13.37 5.62
N ALA A 175 22.31 14.37 6.44
CA ALA A 175 22.10 15.78 6.09
C ALA A 175 23.21 16.64 6.70
N GLN A 176 23.55 17.74 6.04
CA GLN A 176 24.51 18.70 6.56
C GLN A 176 24.02 19.23 7.92
N GLY A 177 24.95 19.34 8.87
CA GLY A 177 24.68 19.92 10.17
C GLY A 177 24.64 21.44 10.13
N LYS A 178 24.71 22.05 11.31
CA LYS A 178 24.61 23.51 11.45
C LYS A 178 25.86 24.25 10.93
N ILE A 179 27.00 23.56 10.92
CA ILE A 179 28.30 24.10 10.51
C ILE A 179 28.94 23.20 9.45
N TRP A 180 29.91 23.72 8.71
CA TRP A 180 30.50 23.07 7.54
C TRP A 180 31.19 21.73 7.85
N ASN A 181 31.64 21.53 9.09
CA ASN A 181 32.29 20.32 9.58
C ASN A 181 31.37 19.45 10.46
N GLU A 182 30.06 19.64 10.39
CA GLU A 182 29.05 18.84 11.10
C GLU A 182 28.16 18.09 10.10
N MET A 183 27.85 16.82 10.41
CA MET A 183 26.92 15.99 9.66
C MET A 183 25.93 15.33 10.62
N THR A 184 24.67 15.31 10.24
CA THR A 184 23.60 14.67 11.02
C THR A 184 23.23 13.33 10.43
N VAL A 185 23.04 12.33 11.29
CA VAL A 185 22.50 11.02 10.94
C VAL A 185 21.12 10.91 11.57
N THR A 186 20.10 10.75 10.75
CA THR A 186 18.73 10.51 11.23
C THR A 186 18.29 9.12 10.79
N TRP A 187 17.72 8.32 11.69
CA TRP A 187 17.13 7.01 11.38
C TRP A 187 15.78 6.87 12.07
N THR A 188 15.04 5.81 11.74
CA THR A 188 13.76 5.49 12.38
C THR A 188 13.89 4.17 13.14
N SER A 189 13.35 4.08 14.36
CA SER A 189 13.26 2.83 15.12
C SER A 189 11.91 2.70 15.82
N GLY A 190 11.64 1.52 16.38
CA GLY A 190 10.47 1.29 17.24
C GLY A 190 10.76 1.33 18.74
N TYR A 191 11.98 1.69 19.14
CA TYR A 191 12.38 1.77 20.54
C TYR A 191 12.03 3.14 21.12
N GLY A 192 11.34 3.14 22.27
CA GLY A 192 11.18 4.35 23.07
C GLY A 192 12.50 4.77 23.73
N ILE A 193 12.59 6.02 24.20
CA ILE A 193 13.81 6.54 24.86
C ILE A 193 14.21 5.75 26.12
N TYR A 194 13.26 5.04 26.75
CA TYR A 194 13.50 4.20 27.92
C TYR A 194 13.83 2.74 27.56
N GLU A 195 13.58 2.32 26.32
CA GLU A 195 13.92 0.98 25.83
C GLU A 195 15.26 0.98 25.07
N ALA A 196 15.64 2.12 24.51
CA ALA A 196 16.89 2.31 23.81
C ALA A 196 18.05 2.37 24.83
N GLU A 197 18.60 1.21 25.16
CA GLU A 197 19.85 1.15 25.93
C GLU A 197 21.02 1.63 25.07
N THR A 198 21.76 2.61 25.59
CA THR A 198 23.07 2.98 25.05
C THR A 198 24.06 1.89 25.43
N VAL A 199 24.40 1.03 24.48
CA VAL A 199 25.60 0.19 24.62
C VAL A 199 26.79 1.08 24.28
N CYS A 200 27.38 1.70 25.30
CA CYS A 200 28.63 2.45 25.19
C CYS A 200 29.83 1.51 25.32
#